data_AF-A0A6M0A9W0-F1
#
_entry.id   AF-A0A6M0A9W0-F1
#
_cell.length_a   1.000
_cell.length_b   1.000
_cell.length_c   1.000
_cell.angle_alpha   90.00
_cell.angle_beta   90.00
_cell.angle_gamma   90.00
#
_symmetry.space_group_name_H-M   'P 1'
#
loop_
_entity.id
_entity.type
_entity.pdbx_description
1 polymer ?
#
loop_
_entity_poly.entity_id
_entity_poly.type
_entity_poly.pdbx_seq_one_letter_code
_entity_poly.pdbx_strand_id
1 'polypeptide(L)' 'ILCVPDKDPRYAEVKTLQDIAPHRLDEIAEFFKTYKNLEKKVTEILGWKDLDHVMPLVEESIKNYK' A
#
# COMPACT_ATOMS: atom_id res chain seq x y z
N ILE A 1 -1.76 -3.70 -0.23
CA ILE A 1 -2.63 -2.77 0.52
C ILE A 1 -1.77 -2.05 1.55
N LEU A 2 -1.92 -0.73 1.68
CA LEU A 2 -1.30 0.04 2.77
C LEU A 2 -2.37 0.31 3.82
N CYS A 3 -2.06 0.01 5.09
CA CYS A 3 -2.98 0.15 6.21
C CYS A 3 -2.31 0.92 7.35
N VAL A 4 -3.15 1.54 8.18
CA VAL A 4 -2.74 2.15 9.45
C VAL A 4 -3.38 1.40 10.62
N PRO A 5 -2.76 1.39 11.81
CA PRO A 5 -3.35 0.78 12.99
C PRO A 5 -4.60 1.54 13.47
N ASP A 6 -5.72 0.83 13.60
CA ASP A 6 -7.02 1.39 14.00
C ASP A 6 -7.04 1.97 15.42
N LYS A 7 -6.32 1.34 16.36
CA LYS A 7 -6.33 1.72 17.78
C LYS A 7 -5.17 2.63 18.20
N ASP A 8 -4.38 3.11 17.24
CA ASP A 8 -3.26 4.01 17.52
C ASP A 8 -3.70 5.47 17.27
N PRO A 9 -3.79 6.32 18.31
CA PRO A 9 -4.24 7.69 18.16
C PRO A 9 -3.35 8.53 17.22
N ARG A 10 -2.11 8.11 16.98
CA ARG A 10 -1.20 8.80 16.03
C ARG A 10 -1.69 8.75 14.58
N TYR A 11 -2.53 7.78 14.25
CA TYR A 11 -3.07 7.57 12.91
C TYR A 11 -4.57 7.87 12.83
N ALA A 12 -5.18 8.43 13.88
CA ALA A 12 -6.61 8.69 13.95
C ALA A 12 -7.12 9.55 12.78
N GLU A 13 -6.30 10.51 12.33
CA GLU A 13 -6.62 11.44 11.25
C GLU A 13 -6.20 10.93 9.85
N VAL A 14 -5.49 9.80 9.75
CA VAL A 14 -5.05 9.27 8.46
C VAL A 14 -6.19 8.45 7.85
N LYS A 15 -6.85 9.00 6.83
CA LYS A 15 -7.97 8.33 6.14
C LYS A 15 -7.64 7.96 4.70
N THR A 16 -6.81 8.76 4.05
CA THR A 16 -6.50 8.68 2.62
C THR A 16 -5.00 8.67 2.39
N LEU A 17 -4.56 8.44 1.15
CA LEU A 17 -3.14 8.53 0.79
C LEU A 17 -2.61 9.97 0.92
N GLN A 18 -3.46 10.98 0.76
CA GLN A 18 -3.07 12.39 0.83
C GLN A 18 -2.78 12.83 2.27
N ASP A 19 -3.26 12.09 3.26
CA ASP A 19 -2.95 12.30 4.68
C ASP A 19 -1.56 11.73 5.06
N ILE A 20 -0.90 11.01 4.15
CA ILE A 20 0.44 10.44 4.33
C ILE A 20 1.45 11.36 3.64
N ALA A 21 2.56 11.62 4.33
CA ALA A 21 3.64 12.42 3.75
C ALA A 21 4.17 11.78 2.45
N PRO A 22 4.29 12.54 1.34
CA PRO A 22 4.67 11.98 0.04
C PRO A 22 5.98 11.19 0.06
N HIS A 23 6.99 11.69 0.79
CA HIS A 23 8.29 11.01 0.91
C HIS A 23 8.17 9.59 1.48
N ARG A 24 7.19 9.33 2.34
CA ARG A 24 6.96 8.01 2.93
C ARG A 24 6.35 7.05 1.90
N LEU A 25 5.49 7.55 1.02
CA LEU A 25 4.96 6.78 -0.10
C LEU A 25 6.06 6.43 -1.11
N ASP A 26 6.95 7.38 -1.38
CA ASP A 26 8.10 7.18 -2.26
C ASP A 26 9.10 6.16 -1.69
N GLU A 27 9.40 6.23 -0.39
CA GLU A 27 10.27 5.27 0.29
C GLU A 27 9.72 3.84 0.20
N ILE A 28 8.41 3.66 0.45
CA ILE A 28 7.77 2.35 0.33
C ILE A 28 7.82 1.85 -1.12
N ALA A 29 7.58 2.73 -2.10
CA ALA A 29 7.67 2.37 -3.52
C ALA A 29 9.08 1.93 -3.92
N GLU A 30 10.12 2.68 -3.50
CA GLU A 30 11.51 2.37 -3.79
C GLU A 30 11.96 1.06 -3.14
N PHE A 31 11.48 0.76 -1.93
CA PHE A 31 11.71 -0.53 -1.28
C PHE A 31 11.22 -1.70 -2.16
N PHE A 32 9.97 -1.67 -2.61
CA PHE A 32 9.42 -2.75 -3.45
C PHE A 32 10.06 -2.85 -4.83
N LYS A 33 10.52 -1.72 -5.37
CA LYS A 33 11.26 -1.69 -6.64
C LYS A 33 12.61 -2.40 -6.55
N THR A 34 13.31 -2.25 -5.43
CA THR A 34 14.73 -2.64 -5.32
C THR A 34 14.99 -3.91 -4.52
N TYR A 35 14.10 -4.32 -3.61
CA TYR A 35 14.38 -5.42 -2.66
C TYR A 35 14.75 -6.77 -3.31
N LYS A 36 14.34 -6.98 -4.57
CA LYS A 36 14.56 -8.23 -5.33
C LYS A 36 15.72 -8.15 -6.32
N ASN A 37 16.48 -7.06 -6.34
CA ASN A 37 17.57 -6.87 -7.30
C ASN A 37 18.62 -7.98 -7.22
N LEU A 38 18.95 -8.47 -6.02
CA LEU A 38 19.92 -9.55 -5.82
C LEU A 38 19.39 -10.91 -6.32
N GLU A 39 18.08 -11.09 -6.38
CA GLU A 39 17.44 -12.27 -6.99
C GLU A 39 17.38 -12.19 -8.52
N LYS A 40 17.90 -11.12 -9.14
CA LYS A 40 17.79 -10.83 -10.57
C LYS A 40 16.34 -10.80 -11.07
N LYS A 41 15.39 -10.45 -10.20
CA LYS A 41 13.98 -10.25 -10.54
C LYS A 41 13.69 -8.76 -10.64
N VAL A 42 12.91 -8.37 -11.64
CA VAL A 42 12.47 -6.99 -11.85
C VAL A 42 11.06 -6.84 -11.30
N THR A 43 10.86 -5.85 -10.44
CA THR A 43 9.54 -5.43 -9.95
C THR A 43 9.24 -4.05 -10.51
N GLU A 44 8.07 -3.89 -11.15
CA GLU A 44 7.59 -2.60 -11.64
C GLU A 44 6.57 -2.02 -10.67
N ILE A 45 6.68 -0.72 -10.39
CA ILE A 45 5.74 0.03 -9.56
C ILE A 45 4.84 0.86 -10.46
N LEU A 46 3.55 0.51 -10.51
CA LEU A 46 2.54 1.21 -11.33
C LEU A 46 1.89 2.41 -10.63
N GLY A 47 2.39 2.76 -9.44
CA GLY A 47 1.87 3.86 -8.62
C GLY A 47 0.88 3.40 -7.54
N TRP A 48 0.39 4.39 -6.80
CA TRP A 48 -0.58 4.21 -5.73
C TRP A 48 -2.02 4.35 -6.24
N LYS A 49 -2.94 3.57 -5.67
CA LYS A 49 -4.38 3.66 -5.93
C LYS A 49 -5.10 4.06 -4.65
N ASP A 50 -6.14 4.86 -4.78
CA ASP A 50 -6.91 5.38 -3.65
C ASP A 50 -7.93 4.35 -3.11
N LEU A 51 -8.65 4.74 -2.06
CA LEU A 51 -9.57 3.90 -1.29
C LEU A 51 -10.67 3.23 -2.13
N ASP A 52 -11.11 3.87 -3.19
CA ASP A 52 -12.14 3.37 -4.13
C ASP A 52 -11.74 2.04 -4.77
N HIS A 53 -10.44 1.78 -4.92
CA HIS A 53 -9.91 0.53 -5.44
C HIS A 53 -9.68 -0.55 -4.37
N VAL A 54 -9.71 -0.18 -3.08
CA VAL A 54 -9.30 -1.08 -1.98
C VAL A 54 -10.43 -2.04 -1.60
N MET A 55 -11.64 -1.53 -1.37
CA MET A 55 -12.77 -2.36 -0.91
C MET A 55 -13.13 -3.48 -1.91
N PRO A 56 -13.28 -3.20 -3.22
CA PRO A 56 -13.57 -4.25 -4.19
C PRO A 56 -12.48 -5.33 -4.24
N LEU A 57 -11.21 -4.93 -4.14
CA LEU A 57 -10.06 -5.84 -4.15
C LEU A 57 -10.05 -6.77 -2.92
N VAL A 58 -10.38 -6.23 -1.74
CA VAL A 58 -10.46 -7.00 -0.49
C VAL A 58 -11.61 -8.00 -0.55
N GLU A 59 -12.78 -7.57 -0.99
CA GLU A 59 -13.95 -8.45 -1.16
C GLU A 59 -13.66 -9.59 -2.14
N GLU A 60 -13.05 -9.28 -3.28
CA GLU A 60 -12.63 -10.28 -4.27
C GLU A 60 -11.63 -11.27 -3.66
N SER A 61 -10.61 -10.78 -2.95
CA SER A 61 -9.61 -11.63 -2.30
C SER A 61 -10.22 -12.56 -1.24
N ILE A 62 -11.17 -12.06 -0.45
CA ILE A 62 -11.91 -12.87 0.54
C ILE A 62 -12.76 -13.93 -0.15
N LYS A 63 -13.41 -13.58 -1.26
CA LYS A 63 -14.22 -14.52 -2.04
C LYS A 63 -13.36 -15.63 -2.65
N ASN A 64 -12.20 -15.29 -3.21
CA ASN A 64 -11.30 -16.25 -3.84
C ASN A 64 -10.61 -17.19 -2.84
N TYR A 65 -10.53 -16.81 -1.56
CA TYR A 65 -10.01 -17.66 -0.50
C TYR A 65 -11.03 -18.70 -0.01
N LYS A 66 -12.33 -18.37 -0.06
CA LYS A 66 -13.43 -19.25 0.38
C LYS A 66 -13.76 -20.31 -0.67
#